data_AF-A0A821I5N3-F1
#
_entry.id   AF-A0A821I5N3-F1
#
_cell.length_a   1.000
_cell.length_b   1.000
_cell.length_c   1.000
_cell.angle_alpha   90.00
_cell.angle_beta   90.00
_cell.angle_gamma   90.00
#
_symmetry.space_group_name_H-M   'P 1'
#
loop_
_entity.id
_entity.type
_entity.pdbx_description
1 polymer ?
#
loop_
_entity_poly.entity_id
_entity_poly.type
_entity_poly.pdbx_seq_one_letter_code
_entity_poly.pdbx_strand_id
1 'polypeptide(L)'
;YDERNFHCWAYRYYLLERLCPSSSSSSDLEKFYENELSFLRSTIGVNLSNYSAWHYRSKYFDKLVDNNPSRRCSLLSSEWQLILNAFYTDCSDQAAWFYARWLLFKQIGIELINEDEHIKPLEELYYIEPRNRWLILTLSQL
;
A
#
# COMPACT_ATOMS: atom_id res chain seq x y z
N TYR A 1 20.39 -7.36 12.62
CA TYR A 1 19.55 -7.48 11.42
C TYR A 1 18.75 -6.19 11.31
N ASP A 2 18.84 -5.46 10.20
CA ASP A 2 18.08 -4.21 9.97
C ASP A 2 17.05 -4.46 8.87
N GLU A 3 15.80 -4.62 9.29
CA GLU A 3 14.67 -4.90 8.41
C GLU A 3 14.28 -3.73 7.50
N ARG A 4 14.83 -2.53 7.74
CA ARG A 4 14.58 -1.32 6.94
C ARG A 4 15.71 -1.01 5.96
N ASN A 5 16.78 -1.81 5.94
CA ASN A 5 17.96 -1.58 5.10
C ASN A 5 17.59 -1.46 3.61
N PHE A 6 17.61 -0.23 3.09
CA PHE A 6 17.16 0.06 1.73
C PHE A 6 18.04 -0.59 0.65
N HIS A 7 19.32 -0.87 0.93
CA HIS A 7 20.18 -1.60 -0.01
C HIS A 7 19.76 -3.06 -0.15
N CYS A 8 19.44 -3.72 0.97
CA CYS A 8 18.93 -5.09 0.95
C CYS A 8 17.61 -5.18 0.18
N TRP A 9 16.69 -4.24 0.41
CA TRP A 9 15.43 -4.16 -0.31
C TRP A 9 15.62 -3.87 -1.81
N ALA A 10 16.52 -2.94 -2.16
CA ALA A 10 16.85 -2.65 -3.56
C ALA A 10 17.47 -3.87 -4.26
N TYR A 11 18.35 -4.60 -3.57
CA TYR A 11 18.93 -5.82 -4.11
C TYR A 11 17.89 -6.94 -4.27
N ARG A 12 16.98 -7.11 -3.29
CA ARG A 12 15.84 -8.04 -3.41
C ARG A 12 14.99 -7.71 -4.64
N TYR A 13 14.61 -6.44 -4.80
CA TYR A 13 13.84 -6.00 -5.95
C TYR A 13 14.59 -6.29 -7.26
N TYR A 14 15.86 -5.92 -7.36
CA TYR A 14 16.72 -6.21 -8.51
C TYR A 14 16.76 -7.72 -8.88
N LEU A 15 16.79 -8.61 -7.88
CA LEU A 15 16.76 -10.05 -8.09
C LEU A 15 15.39 -10.53 -8.55
N LEU A 16 14.31 -10.11 -7.88
CA LEU A 16 12.95 -10.49 -8.25
C LEU A 16 12.58 -10.03 -9.66
N GLU A 17 13.02 -8.85 -10.07
CA GLU A 17 12.81 -8.36 -11.45
C GLU A 17 13.49 -9.24 -12.51
N ARG A 18 14.58 -9.94 -12.16
CA ARG A 18 15.25 -10.90 -13.05
C ARG A 18 14.68 -12.31 -13.00
N LEU A 19 14.13 -12.68 -11.86
CA LEU A 19 13.47 -13.97 -11.66
C LEU A 19 12.01 -13.93 -12.12
N CYS A 20 11.46 -12.73 -12.35
CA CYS A 20 10.14 -12.52 -12.89
C CYS A 20 10.01 -13.28 -14.22
N PRO A 21 9.01 -14.16 -14.35
CA PRO A 21 8.95 -15.09 -15.45
C PRO A 21 8.50 -14.38 -16.74
N SER A 22 9.46 -13.79 -17.46
CA SER A 22 9.21 -12.88 -18.58
C SER A 22 8.59 -13.55 -19.81
N SER A 23 8.64 -14.88 -19.90
CA SER A 23 8.06 -15.68 -20.99
C SER A 23 6.79 -16.42 -20.57
N SER A 24 6.25 -16.13 -19.37
CA SER A 24 5.10 -16.85 -18.82
C SER A 24 3.78 -16.16 -19.11
N SER A 25 2.68 -16.88 -18.85
CA SER A 25 1.33 -16.36 -19.06
C SER A 25 1.04 -15.19 -18.12
N SER A 26 0.05 -14.36 -18.47
CA SER A 26 -0.43 -13.27 -17.59
C SER A 26 -0.84 -13.78 -16.21
N SER A 27 -1.37 -15.01 -16.12
CA SER A 27 -1.74 -15.64 -14.84
C SER A 27 -0.53 -16.00 -13.99
N ASP A 28 0.60 -16.38 -14.59
CA ASP A 28 1.81 -16.71 -13.83
C ASP A 28 2.47 -15.44 -13.28
N LEU A 29 2.49 -14.36 -14.08
CA LEU A 29 2.94 -13.04 -13.64
C LEU A 29 2.06 -12.50 -12.51
N GLU A 30 0.74 -12.66 -12.63
CA GLU A 30 -0.21 -12.27 -11.59
C GLU A 30 0.10 -12.97 -10.27
N LYS A 31 0.23 -14.31 -10.28
CA LYS A 31 0.59 -15.09 -9.09
C LYS A 31 1.94 -14.67 -8.51
N PHE A 32 2.92 -14.35 -9.36
CA PHE A 32 4.22 -13.87 -8.91
C PHE A 32 4.10 -12.56 -8.13
N TYR A 33 3.38 -11.57 -8.67
CA TYR A 33 3.16 -10.30 -7.98
C TYR A 33 2.30 -10.44 -6.73
N GLU A 34 1.26 -11.26 -6.74
CA GLU A 34 0.44 -11.55 -5.56
C GLU A 34 1.25 -12.18 -4.43
N ASN A 35 2.16 -13.10 -4.75
CA ASN A 35 3.05 -13.71 -3.75
C ASN A 35 3.98 -12.67 -3.10
N GLU A 36 4.55 -11.75 -3.89
CA GLU A 36 5.40 -10.69 -3.32
C GLU A 36 4.59 -9.68 -2.50
N LEU A 37 3.39 -9.32 -2.94
CA LEU A 37 2.48 -8.48 -2.14
C LEU A 37 2.07 -9.18 -0.83
N SER A 38 1.92 -10.49 -0.82
CA SER A 38 1.66 -11.27 0.40
C SER A 38 2.84 -11.21 1.37
N PHE A 39 4.07 -11.40 0.86
CA PHE A 39 5.30 -11.25 1.65
C PHE A 39 5.47 -9.83 2.22
N LEU A 40 5.17 -8.81 1.43
CA LEU A 40 5.24 -7.41 1.88
C LEU A 40 4.20 -7.11 2.95
N ARG A 41 2.99 -7.68 2.82
CA ARG A 41 1.93 -7.55 3.82
C ARG A 41 2.35 -8.15 5.17
N SER A 42 2.93 -9.35 5.17
CA SER A 42 3.41 -9.96 6.42
C SER A 42 4.56 -9.15 7.03
N THR A 43 5.47 -8.63 6.21
CA THR A 43 6.56 -7.77 6.66
C THR A 43 6.06 -6.48 7.31
N ILE A 44 5.07 -5.82 6.70
CA ILE A 44 4.39 -4.64 7.26
C ILE A 44 3.71 -4.99 8.59
N GLY A 45 3.06 -6.14 8.67
CA GLY A 45 2.43 -6.60 9.92
C GLY A 45 3.42 -6.83 11.07
N VAL A 46 4.69 -7.13 10.78
CA VAL A 46 5.76 -7.24 11.78
C VAL A 46 6.31 -5.88 12.19
N ASN A 47 6.50 -4.97 11.22
CA ASN A 47 6.95 -3.61 11.48
C ASN A 47 6.23 -2.61 10.55
N LEU A 48 5.23 -1.92 11.11
CA LEU A 48 4.48 -0.88 10.39
C LEU A 48 5.37 0.27 9.93
N SER A 49 6.42 0.60 10.68
CA SER A 49 7.38 1.65 10.33
C SER A 49 8.37 1.25 9.23
N ASN A 50 8.22 0.07 8.61
CA ASN A 50 9.07 -0.39 7.53
C ASN A 50 8.72 0.32 6.20
N TYR A 51 9.24 1.54 6.05
CA TYR A 51 9.13 2.35 4.84
C TYR A 51 9.51 1.61 3.56
N SER A 52 10.55 0.79 3.62
CA SER A 52 11.00 0.02 2.47
C SER A 52 9.93 -0.96 2.02
N ALA A 53 9.29 -1.68 2.94
CA ALA A 53 8.20 -2.60 2.61
C ALA A 53 7.00 -1.89 1.96
N TRP A 54 6.56 -0.75 2.51
CA TRP A 54 5.49 0.07 1.91
C TRP A 54 5.85 0.58 0.51
N HIS A 55 7.08 1.07 0.33
CA HIS A 55 7.57 1.54 -0.96
C HIS A 55 7.62 0.44 -2.03
N TYR A 56 8.11 -0.74 -1.68
CA TYR A 56 8.13 -1.85 -2.65
C TYR A 56 6.73 -2.41 -2.90
N ARG A 57 5.82 -2.32 -1.90
CA ARG A 57 4.41 -2.67 -2.10
C ARG A 57 3.76 -1.83 -3.18
N SER A 58 4.01 -0.53 -3.19
CA SER A 58 3.44 0.37 -4.20
C SER A 58 3.88 -0.02 -5.62
N LYS A 59 5.16 -0.40 -5.79
CA LYS A 59 5.71 -0.83 -7.08
C LYS A 59 5.12 -2.14 -7.59
N TYR A 60 4.95 -3.13 -6.72
CA TYR A 60 4.36 -4.41 -7.14
C TYR A 60 2.84 -4.33 -7.30
N PHE A 61 2.18 -3.42 -6.59
CA PHE A 61 0.79 -3.10 -6.85
C PHE A 61 0.59 -2.55 -8.26
N ASP A 62 1.41 -1.57 -8.67
CA ASP A 62 1.36 -1.01 -10.04
C ASP A 62 1.51 -2.12 -11.09
N LYS A 63 2.52 -2.99 -10.91
CA LYS A 63 2.75 -4.15 -11.80
C LYS A 63 1.57 -5.13 -11.86
N LEU A 64 0.93 -5.40 -10.72
CA LEU A 64 -0.22 -6.29 -10.66
C LEU A 64 -1.42 -5.68 -11.41
N VAL A 65 -1.68 -4.39 -11.21
CA VAL A 65 -2.76 -3.69 -11.90
C VAL A 65 -2.49 -3.58 -13.40
N ASP A 66 -1.26 -3.29 -13.81
CA ASP A 66 -0.88 -3.25 -15.23
C ASP A 66 -1.05 -4.62 -15.89
N ASN A 67 -0.73 -5.70 -15.18
CA ASN A 67 -0.90 -7.06 -15.66
C ASN A 67 -2.38 -7.50 -15.71
N ASN A 68 -3.22 -7.05 -14.77
CA ASN A 68 -4.65 -7.36 -14.75
C ASN A 68 -5.53 -6.15 -14.41
N PRO A 69 -5.74 -5.23 -15.37
CA PRO A 69 -6.49 -3.98 -15.13
C PRO A 69 -7.93 -4.20 -14.68
N SER A 70 -8.53 -5.34 -15.06
CA SER A 70 -9.91 -5.69 -14.69
C SER A 70 -10.12 -5.83 -13.18
N ARG A 71 -9.05 -6.14 -12.43
CA ARG A 71 -9.08 -6.28 -10.96
C ARG A 71 -8.77 -4.98 -10.21
N ARG A 72 -8.51 -3.87 -10.91
CA ARG A 72 -8.06 -2.61 -10.29
C ARG A 72 -8.95 -2.20 -9.10
N CYS A 73 -10.28 -2.19 -9.26
CA CYS A 73 -11.19 -1.78 -8.19
C CYS A 73 -11.08 -2.67 -6.94
N SER A 74 -11.10 -4.00 -7.11
CA SER A 74 -11.02 -4.92 -5.96
C SER A 74 -9.65 -4.90 -5.28
N LEU A 75 -8.58 -4.65 -6.04
CA LEU A 75 -7.24 -4.47 -5.50
C LEU A 75 -7.12 -3.16 -4.71
N LEU A 76 -7.67 -2.05 -5.22
CA LEU A 76 -7.68 -0.76 -4.52
C LEU A 76 -8.45 -0.85 -3.19
N SER A 77 -9.65 -1.44 -3.19
CA SER A 77 -10.41 -1.66 -1.95
C SER A 77 -9.63 -2.53 -0.96
N SER A 78 -8.93 -3.57 -1.43
CA SER A 78 -8.12 -4.43 -0.55
C SER A 78 -6.92 -3.69 0.05
N GLU A 79 -6.26 -2.82 -0.74
CA GLU A 79 -5.17 -1.97 -0.24
C GLU A 79 -5.68 -0.93 0.76
N TRP A 80 -6.86 -0.36 0.53
CA TRP A 80 -7.46 0.57 1.47
C TRP A 80 -7.77 -0.10 2.81
N GLN A 81 -8.29 -1.33 2.81
CA GLN A 81 -8.49 -2.10 4.04
C GLN A 81 -7.16 -2.40 4.76
N LEU A 82 -6.06 -2.63 4.04
CA LEU A 82 -4.74 -2.77 4.66
C LEU A 82 -4.31 -1.48 5.37
N ILE A 83 -4.52 -0.33 4.75
CA ILE A 83 -4.22 0.99 5.32
C ILE A 83 -5.05 1.24 6.58
N LEU A 84 -6.36 1.02 6.52
CA LEU A 84 -7.23 1.21 7.69
C LEU A 84 -6.79 0.34 8.86
N ASN A 85 -6.47 -0.92 8.62
CA ASN A 85 -5.93 -1.80 9.65
C ASN A 85 -4.63 -1.26 10.27
N ALA A 86 -3.73 -0.69 9.46
CA ALA A 86 -2.52 -0.07 9.95
C ALA A 86 -2.83 1.16 10.83
N PHE A 87 -3.76 2.02 10.40
CA PHE A 87 -4.17 3.20 11.18
C PHE A 87 -4.82 2.84 12.51
N TYR A 88 -5.67 1.81 12.55
CA TYR A 88 -6.29 1.34 13.79
C TYR A 88 -5.31 0.59 14.71
N THR A 89 -4.15 0.16 14.18
CA THR A 89 -3.09 -0.45 14.98
C THR A 89 -2.13 0.60 15.55
N ASP A 90 -1.65 1.51 14.71
CA ASP A 90 -0.82 2.66 15.10
C ASP A 90 -1.03 3.82 14.11
N CYS A 91 -1.92 4.74 14.49
CA CYS A 91 -2.21 5.91 13.67
C CYS A 91 -1.06 6.93 13.65
N SER A 92 -0.06 6.80 14.53
CA SER A 92 1.09 7.72 14.57
C SER A 92 2.16 7.36 13.54
N ASP A 93 2.12 6.13 13.01
CA ASP A 93 3.08 5.63 12.04
C ASP A 93 2.96 6.35 10.69
N GLN A 94 3.96 7.16 10.39
CA GLN A 94 4.01 7.96 9.18
C GLN A 94 4.11 7.13 7.89
N ALA A 95 4.70 5.93 7.91
CA ALA A 95 4.90 5.13 6.70
C ALA A 95 3.55 4.70 6.08
N ALA A 96 2.61 4.27 6.93
CA ALA A 96 1.24 3.97 6.52
C ALA A 96 0.54 5.19 5.89
N TRP A 97 0.72 6.39 6.45
CA TRP A 97 0.14 7.62 5.89
C TRP A 97 0.72 8.00 4.53
N PHE A 98 2.02 7.86 4.34
CA PHE A 98 2.62 8.11 3.02
C PHE A 98 2.07 7.14 1.97
N TYR A 99 1.90 5.86 2.33
CA TYR A 99 1.30 4.86 1.44
C TYR A 99 -0.17 5.17 1.15
N ALA A 100 -0.95 5.55 2.17
CA ALA A 100 -2.35 5.93 2.01
C ALA A 100 -2.53 7.12 1.08
N ARG A 101 -1.69 8.14 1.23
CA ARG A 101 -1.71 9.33 0.35
C ARG A 101 -1.32 8.97 -1.08
N TRP A 102 -0.37 8.07 -1.28
CA TRP A 102 -0.07 7.55 -2.62
C TRP A 102 -1.30 6.82 -3.20
N LEU A 103 -1.98 5.97 -2.43
CA LEU A 103 -3.16 5.25 -2.90
C LEU A 103 -4.29 6.22 -3.27
N LEU A 104 -4.65 7.14 -2.37
CA LEU A 104 -5.73 8.12 -2.57
C LEU A 104 -5.46 9.07 -3.73
N PHE A 105 -4.30 9.72 -3.76
CA PHE A 105 -4.06 10.80 -4.72
C PHE A 105 -3.46 10.34 -6.05
N LYS A 106 -2.71 9.23 -6.06
CA LYS A 106 -2.04 8.74 -7.29
C LYS A 106 -2.73 7.53 -7.92
N GLN A 107 -3.31 6.63 -7.14
CA GLN A 107 -3.99 5.45 -7.70
C GLN A 107 -5.49 5.66 -7.88
N ILE A 108 -6.19 6.14 -6.85
CA ILE A 108 -7.63 6.39 -6.93
C ILE A 108 -7.86 7.70 -7.69
N GLY A 109 -7.21 8.78 -7.26
CA GLY A 109 -7.40 10.12 -7.80
C GLY A 109 -8.60 10.81 -7.13
N ILE A 110 -8.48 12.12 -6.90
CA ILE A 110 -9.43 12.89 -6.07
C ILE A 110 -10.89 12.78 -6.54
N GLU A 111 -11.11 12.66 -7.85
CA GLU A 111 -12.45 12.56 -8.46
C GLU A 111 -13.16 11.22 -8.17
N LEU A 112 -12.41 10.19 -7.77
CA LEU A 112 -12.92 8.84 -7.52
C LEU A 112 -12.90 8.47 -6.03
N ILE A 113 -12.55 9.40 -5.15
CA ILE A 113 -12.55 9.17 -3.72
C ILE A 113 -14.00 9.07 -3.24
N ASN A 114 -14.39 7.85 -2.89
CA ASN A 114 -15.72 7.55 -2.37
C ASN A 114 -15.87 7.97 -0.90
N GLU A 115 -16.97 8.64 -0.58
CA GLU A 115 -17.27 9.15 0.77
C GLU A 115 -17.40 8.02 1.80
N ASP A 116 -18.17 6.98 1.50
CA ASP A 116 -18.42 5.86 2.40
C ASP A 116 -17.18 5.00 2.62
N GLU A 117 -16.44 4.71 1.53
CA GLU A 117 -15.28 3.83 1.58
C GLU A 117 -14.06 4.52 2.17
N HIS A 118 -13.78 5.78 1.78
CA HIS A 118 -12.51 6.45 2.10
C HIS A 118 -12.64 7.56 3.13
N ILE A 119 -13.70 8.38 3.09
CA ILE A 119 -13.80 9.58 3.94
C ILE A 119 -14.32 9.22 5.33
N LYS A 120 -15.46 8.52 5.41
CA LYS A 120 -16.08 8.17 6.70
C LYS A 120 -15.13 7.46 7.67
N PRO A 121 -14.31 6.48 7.27
CA PRO A 121 -13.36 5.86 8.20
C PRO A 121 -12.29 6.83 8.73
N LEU A 122 -11.88 7.82 7.93
CA LEU A 122 -10.94 8.85 8.38
C LEU A 122 -11.61 9.84 9.35
N GLU A 123 -12.87 10.19 9.12
CA GLU A 123 -13.66 11.00 10.06
C GLU A 123 -13.87 10.27 11.39
N GLU A 124 -14.22 8.98 11.35
CA GLU A 124 -14.30 8.10 12.52
C GLU A 124 -12.98 8.09 13.30
N LEU A 125 -11.86 7.91 12.61
CA LEU A 125 -10.54 7.98 13.22
C LEU A 125 -10.25 9.37 13.81
N TYR A 126 -10.75 10.45 13.20
CA TYR A 126 -10.56 11.82 13.69
C TYR A 126 -11.28 12.06 15.02
N TYR A 127 -12.45 11.46 15.22
CA TYR A 127 -13.13 11.51 16.52
C TYR A 127 -12.29 10.86 17.64
N ILE A 128 -11.52 9.83 17.31
CA ILE A 128 -10.67 9.10 18.28
C ILE A 128 -9.32 9.82 18.47
N GLU A 129 -8.72 10.29 17.38
CA GLU A 129 -7.36 10.85 17.32
C GLU A 129 -7.35 12.28 16.73
N PRO A 130 -8.05 13.25 17.35
CA PRO A 130 -8.30 14.58 16.76
C PRO A 130 -7.06 15.46 16.61
N ARG A 131 -5.92 15.05 17.19
CA ARG A 131 -4.65 15.76 17.10
C ARG A 131 -3.66 15.08 16.15
N ASN A 132 -4.07 14.01 15.48
CA ASN A 132 -3.20 13.33 14.53
C ASN A 132 -2.94 14.21 13.31
N ARG A 133 -1.72 14.75 13.24
CA ARG A 133 -1.30 15.67 12.16
C ARG A 133 -1.41 15.07 10.76
N TRP A 134 -1.20 13.76 10.61
CA TRP A 134 -1.22 13.10 9.31
C TRP A 134 -2.64 12.90 8.82
N LEU A 135 -3.54 12.56 9.73
CA LEU A 135 -4.97 12.51 9.47
C LEU A 135 -5.51 13.88 9.08
N ILE A 136 -5.23 14.92 9.89
CA ILE A 136 -5.64 16.30 9.61
C ILE A 136 -5.11 16.75 8.24
N LEU A 137 -3.81 16.51 7.97
CA LEU A 137 -3.21 16.85 6.68
C LEU A 137 -3.89 16.14 5.51
N THR A 138 -4.22 14.85 5.68
CA THR A 138 -4.87 14.06 4.64
C THR A 138 -6.30 14.55 4.39
N LEU A 139 -7.12 14.71 5.43
CA LEU A 139 -8.47 15.24 5.32
C LEU A 139 -8.50 16.66 4.73
N SER A 140 -7.53 17.52 5.04
CA SER A 140 -7.48 18.89 4.50
C SER A 140 -7.25 18.98 2.98
N GLN A 141 -6.93 17.86 2.35
CA GLN A 141 -6.62 17.75 0.91
C GLN A 141 -7.61 16.86 0.15
N LEU A 142 -8.59 16.30 0.86
CA LEU A 142 -9.75 15.61 0.29
C LEU A 142 -10.88 16.63 0.11
#